data_AF-A0A5K0XYT8-F1
#
_entry.id   AF-A0A5K0XYT8-F1
#
_cell.length_a   1.000
_cell.length_b   1.000
_cell.length_c   1.000
_cell.angle_alpha   90.00
_cell.angle_beta   90.00
_cell.angle_gamma   90.00
#
_symmetry.space_group_name_H-M   'P 1'
#
loop_
_entity.id
_entity.type
_entity.pdbx_description
1 polymer ?
#
loop_
_entity_poly.entity_id
_entity_poly.type
_entity_poly.pdbx_seq_one_letter_code
_entity_poly.pdbx_strand_id
1 'polypeptide(L)' 'VFAHADVPTTISKAAPDFCSVYIISKGKVLSVRTASQPNKRPIVRTPSVRIEPDNQPSSSPQ' A
#
# COMPACT_ATOMS: atom_id res chain seq x y z
N VAL A 1 24.19 18.09 10.13
CA VAL A 1 24.25 18.07 8.66
C VAL A 1 23.39 16.91 8.19
N PHE A 2 22.19 17.16 7.65
CA PHE A 2 21.56 16.19 6.75
C PHE A 2 22.53 16.10 5.58
N ALA A 3 23.41 15.09 5.58
CA ALA A 3 24.22 14.84 4.41
C ALA A 3 23.24 14.76 3.24
N HIS A 4 23.48 15.57 2.21
CA HIS A 4 22.70 15.72 0.98
C HIS A 4 22.59 14.39 0.20
N ALA A 5 22.20 13.30 0.84
CA ALA A 5 21.61 12.19 0.15
C ALA A 5 20.26 12.70 -0.33
N ASP A 6 20.22 13.13 -1.59
CA ASP A 6 19.00 13.48 -2.29
C ASP A 6 17.88 12.52 -1.88
N VAL A 7 16.79 13.05 -1.33
CA VAL A 7 15.60 12.28 -0.91
C VAL A 7 15.22 11.21 -1.93
N PRO A 8 15.16 11.49 -3.26
CA PRO A 8 14.88 10.46 -4.25
C PRO A 8 15.92 9.32 -4.28
N THR A 9 17.20 9.62 -4.07
CA THR A 9 18.27 8.63 -3.99
C THR A 9 18.15 7.77 -2.74
N THR A 10 17.83 8.39 -1.60
CA THR A 10 17.62 7.67 -0.34
C THR A 10 16.44 6.70 -0.44
N ILE A 11 15.31 7.16 -0.98
CA ILE A 11 14.13 6.31 -1.21
C ILE A 11 14.47 5.17 -2.16
N SER A 12 15.16 5.46 -3.27
CA SER A 12 15.52 4.43 -4.27
C SER A 12 16.41 3.32 -3.69
N LYS A 13 17.31 3.66 -2.75
CA LYS A 13 18.22 2.70 -2.09
C LYS A 13 17.57 1.96 -0.91
N ALA A 14 16.71 2.63 -0.15
CA ALA A 14 16.08 2.04 1.02
C ALA A 14 14.84 1.19 0.66
N ALA A 15 14.22 1.45 -0.49
CA ALA A 15 13.03 0.74 -0.93
C ALA A 15 13.35 -0.73 -1.29
N PRO A 16 12.64 -1.71 -0.72
CA PRO A 16 12.76 -3.12 -1.08
C PRO A 16 12.49 -3.39 -2.56
N ASP A 17 12.94 -4.53 -3.07
CA ASP A 17 12.78 -4.95 -4.48
C ASP A 17 11.33 -5.21 -4.92
N PHE A 18 10.40 -5.34 -3.97
CA PHE A 18 8.98 -5.44 -4.28
C PHE A 18 8.28 -4.08 -4.46
N CYS A 19 8.97 -2.98 -4.20
CA CYS A 19 8.43 -1.63 -4.37
C CYS A 19 8.84 -1.05 -5.73
N SER A 20 7.87 -0.49 -6.46
CA SER A 20 8.15 0.40 -7.58
C SER A 20 8.34 1.84 -7.06
N VAL A 21 9.42 2.50 -7.45
CA VAL A 21 9.75 3.87 -7.04
C VAL A 21 9.71 4.78 -8.27
N TYR A 22 8.98 5.88 -8.16
CA TYR A 22 8.83 6.87 -9.22
C TYR A 22 9.31 8.23 -8.71
N ILE A 23 10.27 8.84 -9.40
CA ILE A 23 10.71 10.19 -9.12
C ILE A 23 10.06 11.13 -10.13
N ILE A 24 9.19 12.01 -9.66
CA ILE A 24 8.37 12.89 -10.50
C ILE A 24 8.58 14.34 -10.07
N SER A 25 8.82 15.23 -11.03
CA SER A 25 8.94 16.67 -10.78
C SER A 25 8.35 17.47 -11.95
N LYS A 26 7.63 18.55 -11.64
CA LYS A 26 7.01 19.44 -12.64
C LYS A 26 6.20 18.69 -13.72
N GLY A 27 5.45 17.66 -13.29
CA GLY A 27 4.62 16.85 -14.19
C GLY A 27 5.39 15.88 -15.08
N LYS A 28 6.71 15.71 -14.89
CA LYS A 28 7.54 14.76 -15.66
C LYS A 28 8.13 13.69 -14.75
N VAL A 29 8.13 12.46 -15.25
CA VAL A 29 8.85 11.34 -14.63
C VAL A 29 10.33 11.50 -14.96
N LEU A 30 11.15 11.68 -13.92
CA LEU A 30 12.60 11.85 -14.04
C LEU A 30 13.33 10.51 -13.98
N SER A 31 12.83 9.57 -13.18
CA SER A 31 13.41 8.23 -13.04
C SER A 31 12.35 7.24 -12.54
N VAL A 32 12.48 6.00 -12.98
CA VAL A 32 11.62 4.89 -12.58
C VAL A 32 12.48 3.70 -12.16
N ARG A 33 12.17 3.11 -11.01
CA ARG A 33 12.64 1.77 -10.62
C ARG A 33 11.41 0.89 -10.47
N THR A 34 11.25 -0.05 -11.39
CA THR A 34 10.16 -1.03 -11.32
C THR A 34 10.50 -2.11 -10.31
N ALA A 35 9.50 -2.58 -9.55
CA ALA A 35 9.64 -3.75 -8.70
C ALA A 35 10.12 -4.96 -9.52
N SER A 36 11.08 -5.70 -8.98
CA SER A 36 11.62 -6.92 -9.62
C SER A 36 11.02 -8.19 -9.03
N GLN A 37 10.37 -8.10 -7.85
CA GLN A 37 9.82 -9.25 -7.14
C GLN A 37 8.41 -8.94 -6.61
N PRO A 38 7.54 -9.97 -6.49
CA PRO A 38 6.27 -9.80 -5.80
C PRO A 38 6.48 -9.65 -4.28
N ASN A 39 5.55 -8.96 -3.62
CA ASN A 39 5.54 -8.90 -2.16
C ASN A 39 5.22 -10.28 -1.58
N LYS A 40 6.14 -10.83 -0.77
CA LYS A 40 6.01 -12.17 -0.16
C LYS A 40 5.23 -12.16 1.16
N ARG A 41 4.76 -11.01 1.63
CA ARG A 41 4.00 -10.92 2.90
C ARG A 41 2.62 -11.57 2.72
N PRO A 42 2.22 -12.50 3.62
CA PRO A 42 0.88 -13.06 3.60
C PRO A 42 -0.15 -11.94 3.82
N ILE A 43 -1.16 -11.86 2.95
CA ILE A 43 -2.30 -10.97 3.17
C ILE A 43 -3.14 -11.59 4.29
N VAL A 44 -2.93 -11.14 5.54
CA VAL A 44 -3.81 -11.47 6.65
C VAL A 44 -5.08 -10.65 6.46
N ARG A 45 -6.11 -11.27 5.88
CA ARG A 45 -7.45 -10.68 5.85
C ARG A 45 -8.03 -10.74 7.26
N THR A 46 -7.79 -9.71 8.07
CA THR A 46 -8.61 -9.49 9.25
C THR A 46 -10.04 -9.23 8.75
N PRO A 47 -11.05 -10.05 9.10
CA PRO A 47 -12.41 -9.76 8.75
C PRO A 47 -12.78 -8.42 9.41
N SER A 48 -13.10 -7.42 8.58
CA SER A 48 -13.70 -6.18 9.06
C SER A 48 -15.00 -6.57 9.75
N VAL A 49 -15.10 -6.35 11.07
CA VAL A 49 -16.34 -6.54 11.83
C VAL A 49 -17.43 -5.73 11.13
N ARG A 50 -18.38 -6.42 10.50
CA ARG A 50 -19.57 -5.81 9.90
C ARG A 50 -20.48 -5.46 11.06
N ILE A 51 -20.57 -4.18 11.42
CA ILE A 51 -21.63 -3.69 12.32
C ILE A 51 -22.94 -3.84 11.51
N GLU A 52 -23.73 -4.88 11.82
CA GLU A 52 -25.04 -5.10 11.24
C GLU A 52 -26.06 -4.31 12.07
N PRO A 53 -26.87 -3.40 11.48
CA PRO A 53 -27.94 -2.74 12.22
C PRO A 53 -29.06 -3.75 12.47
N ASP A 54 -29.33 -4.04 13.74
CA ASP A 54 -30.42 -4.88 14.23
C ASP A 54 -31.76 -4.48 13.59
N ASN A 55 -32.24 -5.27 12.62
CA ASN A 55 -33.59 -5.13 12.10
C ASN A 55 -34.19 -6.53 11.88
N GLN A 56 -34.61 -7.15 12.98
CA GLN A 56 -35.29 -8.43 13.02
C GLN A 56 -36.81 -8.27 12.74
N PRO A 57 -37.40 -8.89 11.71
CA PRO A 57 -38.82 -9.25 11.73
C PRO A 57 -38.96 -10.70 12.23
N SER A 58 -39.70 -10.85 13.33
CA SER A 58 -40.09 -12.14 13.92
C SER A 58 -40.90 -12.98 12.93
N SER A 59 -40.43 -14.17 12.59
CA SER A 59 -41.25 -15.19 11.94
C SER A 59 -42.28 -15.74 12.94
N SER A 60 -43.57 -15.54 12.68
CA SER A 60 -44.63 -16.38 13.26
C SER A 60 -44.92 -17.52 12.29
N PRO A 61 -44.91 -18.80 12.73
CA PRO A 61 -45.27 -19.91 11.86
C PRO A 61 -46.79 -20.11 11.85
N GLN A 62 -47.39 -20.16 10.65
CA GLN A 62 -48.43 -21.12 10.23
C GLN A 62 -48.53 -21.11 8.71
#